data_AF-V6IZL0-F1
#
_entry.id   AF-V6IZL0-F1
#
_cell.length_a   1.000
_cell.length_b   1.000
_cell.length_c   1.000
_cell.angle_alpha   90.00
_cell.angle_beta   90.00
_cell.angle_gamma   90.00
#
_symmetry.space_group_name_H-M   'P 1'
#
loop_
_entity.id
_entity.type
_entity.pdbx_description
1 polymer ?
#
loop_
_entity_poly.entity_id
_entity_poly.type
_entity_poly.pdbx_seq_one_letter_code
_entity_poly.pdbx_strand_id
1 'polypeptide(L)'
;MIQMMIIPAFAALGSIMVLTILIKLLFHAHDLILFPVALALGLFYTAFVEQRSKLVEGALAAGIYALSAYGLYMIVRKLLVLYRHSKEGPYQ
;
A
#
# COMPACT_ATOMS: atom_id res chain seq x y z
N MET A 1 -20.63 10.44 -12.10
CA MET A 1 -19.25 10.93 -12.33
C MET A 1 -18.30 10.54 -11.21
N ILE A 2 -18.63 10.78 -9.93
CA ILE A 2 -17.77 10.46 -8.77
C ILE A 2 -17.41 8.95 -8.70
N GLN A 3 -18.36 8.05 -8.93
CA GLN A 3 -18.12 6.60 -8.93
C GLN A 3 -17.14 6.11 -10.02
N MET A 4 -17.10 6.78 -11.18
CA MET A 4 -16.20 6.41 -12.28
C MET A 4 -14.73 6.75 -11.99
N MET A 5 -14.46 7.70 -11.09
CA MET A 5 -13.09 8.06 -10.68
C MET A 5 -12.60 7.26 -9.48
N ILE A 6 -13.51 6.83 -8.60
CA ILE A 6 -13.16 6.16 -7.35
C ILE A 6 -12.73 4.71 -7.58
N ILE A 7 -13.43 3.97 -8.46
CA ILE A 7 -13.12 2.57 -8.77
C ILE A 7 -11.69 2.37 -9.29
N PRO A 8 -11.20 3.14 -10.29
CA PRO A 8 -9.82 2.97 -10.76
C PRO A 8 -8.78 3.34 -9.70
N ALA A 9 -9.07 4.29 -8.81
CA ALA A 9 -8.18 4.63 -7.69
C ALA A 9 -8.09 3.50 -6.66
N PHE A 10 -9.21 2.82 -6.35
CA PHE A 10 -9.19 1.63 -5.49
C PHE A 10 -8.50 0.44 -6.15
N ALA A 11 -8.69 0.25 -7.47
CA ALA A 11 -7.97 -0.77 -8.22
C ALA A 11 -6.46 -0.50 -8.23
N ALA A 12 -6.04 0.76 -8.37
CA ALA A 12 -4.66 1.21 -8.25
C ALA A 12 -4.07 0.82 -6.89
N LEU A 13 -4.75 1.21 -5.81
CA LEU A 13 -4.36 0.88 -4.44
C LEU A 13 -4.22 -0.62 -4.20
N GLY A 14 -5.22 -1.39 -4.64
CA GLY A 14 -5.19 -2.85 -4.54
C GLY A 14 -4.00 -3.45 -5.30
N SER A 15 -3.75 -2.97 -6.53
CA SER A 15 -2.63 -3.46 -7.34
C SER A 15 -1.27 -3.14 -6.72
N ILE A 16 -1.06 -1.91 -6.24
CA ILE A 16 0.17 -1.48 -5.55
C ILE A 16 0.38 -2.34 -4.31
N MET A 17 -0.67 -2.56 -3.52
CA MET A 17 -0.59 -3.37 -2.30
C MET A 17 -0.21 -4.82 -2.61
N VAL A 18 -0.87 -5.46 -3.58
CA VAL A 18 -0.57 -6.84 -3.99
C VAL A 18 0.87 -6.95 -4.48
N LEU A 19 1.31 -6.03 -5.35
CA LEU A 19 2.69 -5.98 -5.84
C LEU A 19 3.71 -5.80 -4.70
N THR A 20 3.43 -4.89 -3.76
CA THR A 20 4.34 -4.63 -2.63
C THR A 20 4.46 -5.87 -1.73
N ILE A 21 3.36 -6.56 -1.47
CA ILE A 21 3.35 -7.83 -0.71
C ILE A 21 4.09 -8.93 -1.48
N LEU A 22 3.90 -9.01 -2.79
CA LEU A 22 4.56 -10.00 -3.66
C LEU A 22 6.08 -9.80 -3.65
N ILE A 23 6.54 -8.56 -3.79
CA ILE A 23 7.96 -8.18 -3.71
C ILE A 23 8.51 -8.55 -2.34
N LYS A 24 7.78 -8.26 -1.27
CA LYS A 24 8.19 -8.66 0.08
C LYS A 24 8.37 -10.17 0.21
N LEU A 25 7.42 -10.94 -0.31
CA LEU A 25 7.44 -12.41 -0.25
C LEU A 25 8.61 -12.98 -1.05
N LEU A 26 8.83 -12.48 -2.26
CA LEU A 26 9.92 -12.91 -3.15
C LEU A 26 11.31 -12.58 -2.58
N PHE A 27 11.49 -11.34 -2.10
CA PHE A 27 12.80 -10.84 -1.67
C PHE A 27 13.07 -10.99 -0.17
N HIS A 28 12.15 -11.57 0.61
CA HIS A 28 12.22 -11.62 2.07
C HIS A 28 12.57 -10.25 2.69
N ALA A 29 12.06 -9.18 2.07
CA ALA A 29 12.48 -7.82 2.37
C ALA A 29 12.04 -7.41 3.78
N HIS A 30 12.92 -6.66 4.47
CA HIS A 30 12.62 -6.15 5.80
C HIS A 30 11.45 -5.15 5.76
N ASP A 31 10.68 -5.04 6.85
CA ASP A 31 9.46 -4.22 6.89
C ASP A 31 9.70 -2.75 6.54
N LEU A 32 10.90 -2.23 6.84
CA LEU A 32 11.28 -0.86 6.49
C LEU A 32 11.40 -0.60 4.98
N ILE A 33 11.60 -1.64 4.17
CA ILE A 33 11.77 -1.52 2.71
C ILE A 33 10.40 -1.50 2.00
N LEU A 34 9.33 -1.93 2.66
CA LEU A 34 7.97 -1.92 2.09
C LEU A 34 7.51 -0.52 1.71
N PHE A 35 7.81 0.49 2.55
CA PHE A 35 7.39 1.86 2.29
C PHE A 35 8.05 2.47 1.03
N PRO A 36 9.38 2.45 0.86
CA PRO A 36 10.00 2.96 -0.36
C PRO A 36 9.59 2.16 -1.61
N VAL A 37 9.35 0.84 -1.50
CA VAL A 37 8.80 0.04 -2.61
C VAL A 37 7.38 0.47 -2.99
N ALA A 38 6.51 0.67 -2.00
CA ALA A 38 5.15 1.16 -2.23
C ALA A 38 5.15 2.57 -2.83
N LEU A 39 6.08 3.43 -2.41
CA LEU A 39 6.28 4.77 -3.00
C LEU A 39 6.74 4.71 -4.45
N ALA A 40 7.72 3.85 -4.75
CA ALA A 40 8.21 3.66 -6.12
C ALA A 40 7.09 3.14 -7.04
N LEU A 41 6.29 2.17 -6.57
CA LEU A 41 5.14 1.65 -7.31
C LEU A 41 4.03 2.70 -7.46
N GLY A 42 3.76 3.50 -6.43
CA GLY A 42 2.81 4.60 -6.50
C GLY A 42 3.23 5.67 -7.50
N LEU A 43 4.52 6.05 -7.51
CA LEU A 43 5.08 7.00 -8.49
C LEU A 43 4.99 6.44 -9.90
N PHE A 44 5.36 5.17 -10.09
CA PHE A 44 5.23 4.49 -11.37
C PHE A 44 3.78 4.49 -11.86
N TYR A 45 2.83 4.17 -10.98
CA TYR A 45 1.41 4.18 -11.32
C TYR A 45 0.92 5.58 -11.72
N THR A 46 1.23 6.61 -10.93
CA THR A 46 0.81 7.99 -11.22
C THR A 46 1.43 8.54 -12.52
N ALA A 47 2.67 8.17 -12.82
CA ALA A 47 3.37 8.59 -14.03
C ALA A 47 2.83 7.89 -15.29
N PHE A 48 2.58 6.57 -15.23
CA PHE A 48 2.18 5.78 -16.41
C PHE A 48 0.67 5.73 -16.64
N VAL A 49 -0.14 5.59 -15.58
CA VAL A 49 -1.59 5.34 -15.70
C VAL A 49 -2.39 6.62 -15.65
N GLU A 50 -2.10 7.51 -14.69
CA GLU A 50 -2.79 8.80 -14.60
C GLU A 50 -2.21 9.86 -15.54
N GLN A 51 -1.06 9.60 -16.17
CA GLN A 51 -0.33 10.55 -17.04
C GLN A 51 -0.28 11.96 -16.43
N ARG A 52 -0.13 12.05 -15.10
CA ARG A 52 -0.09 13.33 -14.41
C ARG A 52 1.21 14.04 -14.80
N SER A 53 1.11 14.98 -15.72
CA SER A 53 2.23 15.77 -16.22
C SER A 53 2.82 16.72 -15.18
N LYS A 54 2.08 17.00 -14.10
CA LYS A 54 2.57 17.76 -12.95
C LYS A 54 3.20 16.83 -11.91
N LEU A 55 4.53 16.88 -11.82
CA LEU A 55 5.35 16.11 -10.88
C LEU A 55 4.85 16.17 -9.42
N VAL A 56 4.41 17.36 -8.98
CA VAL A 56 3.95 17.57 -7.60
C VAL A 56 2.65 16.82 -7.30
N GLU A 57 1.69 16.82 -8.23
CA GLU A 57 0.41 16.12 -8.05
C GLU A 57 0.62 14.61 -8.08
N GLY A 58 1.49 14.11 -8.97
CA GLY A 58 1.86 12.69 -9.01
C GLY A 58 2.57 12.24 -7.74
N ALA A 59 3.52 13.03 -7.22
CA ALA A 59 4.23 12.71 -5.98
C ALA A 59 3.29 12.69 -4.76
N LEU A 60 2.36 13.64 -4.66
CA LEU A 60 1.36 13.65 -3.59
C LEU A 60 0.42 12.45 -3.68
N ALA A 61 -0.10 12.13 -4.86
CA ALA A 61 -0.96 10.97 -5.07
C ALA A 61 -0.23 9.65 -4.77
N ALA A 62 1.01 9.51 -5.23
CA ALA A 62 1.87 8.36 -4.92
C ALA A 62 2.14 8.23 -3.42
N GLY A 63 2.38 9.35 -2.73
CA GLY A 63 2.56 9.38 -1.28
C GLY A 63 1.31 8.89 -0.54
N ILE A 64 0.12 9.34 -0.95
CA ILE A 64 -1.16 8.87 -0.40
C ILE A 64 -1.31 7.36 -0.64
N TYR A 65 -1.08 6.90 -1.87
CA TYR A 65 -1.19 5.47 -2.20
C TYR A 65 -0.22 4.61 -1.39
N ALA A 66 1.03 5.05 -1.24
CA ALA A 66 2.04 4.34 -0.47
C ALA A 66 1.71 4.31 1.04
N LEU A 67 1.28 5.43 1.61
CA LEU A 67 0.86 5.51 3.02
C LEU A 67 -0.35 4.62 3.30
N SER A 68 -1.36 4.63 2.42
CA SER A 68 -2.54 3.80 2.56
C SER A 68 -2.18 2.30 2.46
N ALA A 69 -1.36 1.91 1.48
CA ALA A 69 -0.93 0.51 1.33
C ALA A 69 -0.11 0.03 2.53
N TYR A 70 0.85 0.84 3.00
CA TYR A 70 1.66 0.52 4.16
C TYR A 70 0.86 0.47 5.46
N GLY A 71 -0.07 1.41 5.65
CA GLY A 71 -0.96 1.44 6.80
C GLY A 71 -1.86 0.20 6.86
N LEU A 72 -2.46 -0.18 5.73
CA LEU A 72 -3.27 -1.40 5.64
C LEU A 72 -2.44 -2.65 5.93
N TYR A 73 -1.22 -2.72 5.39
CA TYR A 73 -0.29 -3.81 5.66
C TYR A 73 0.00 -3.97 7.16
N MET A 74 0.30 -2.88 7.86
CA MET A 74 0.57 -2.88 9.30
C MET A 74 -0.66 -3.32 10.12
N ILE A 75 -1.87 -2.88 9.72
CA ILE A 75 -3.12 -3.30 10.37
C ILE A 75 -3.31 -4.80 10.20
N VAL A 76 -3.24 -5.33 8.96
CA VAL A 76 -3.41 -6.75 8.68
C VAL A 76 -2.38 -7.59 9.45
N ARG A 77 -1.12 -7.14 9.49
CA ARG A 77 -0.05 -7.82 10.25
C ARG A 77 -0.35 -7.83 11.75
N LYS A 78 -0.73 -6.68 12.34
CA LYS A 78 -1.09 -6.62 13.76
C LYS A 78 -2.30 -7.49 14.07
N LEU A 79 -3.31 -7.49 13.19
CA LEU A 79 -4.50 -8.30 13.32
C LEU A 79 -4.16 -9.80 13.27
N LEU A 80 -3.28 -10.21 12.35
CA LEU A 80 -2.77 -11.58 12.27
C LEU A 80 -2.02 -11.99 13.54
N VAL A 81 -1.14 -11.13 14.07
CA VAL A 81 -0.42 -11.40 15.34
C VAL A 81 -1.40 -11.51 16.51
N LEU A 82 -2.35 -10.58 16.61
CA LEU A 82 -3.39 -10.60 17.65
C LEU A 82 -4.21 -11.88 17.61
N TYR A 83 -4.61 -12.32 16.40
CA TYR A 83 -5.37 -13.55 16.22
C TYR A 83 -4.54 -14.80 16.54
N ARG A 84 -3.24 -14.78 16.21
CA ARG A 84 -2.30 -15.88 16.53
C ARG A 84 -1.95 -15.97 18.01
N HIS A 85 -1.99 -14.86 18.73
CA HIS A 85 -1.75 -14.78 20.18
C HIS A 85 -3.05 -14.49 20.95
N SER A 86 -4.21 -14.91 20.41
CA SER A 86 -5.50 -14.70 21.05
C SER A 86 -5.63 -15.34 22.44
N LYS A 87 -4.67 -16.20 22.84
CA LYS A 87 -4.57 -16.79 24.19
C LYS A 87 -3.68 -15.98 25.16
N GLU A 88 -3.06 -14.89 24.74
CA GLU A 88 -2.11 -14.07 25.54
C GLU A 88 -2.53 -12.58 25.58
N GLY A 89 -3.84 -12.31 25.59
CA GLY A 89 -4.35 -10.94 25.76
C GLY A 89 -4.24 -10.44 27.21
N PRO A 90 -4.18 -9.13 27.45
CA PRO A 90 -4.06 -8.51 28.80
C PRO A 90 -5.32 -8.66 29.69
N TYR A 91 -6.27 -9.50 29.27
CA TYR A 91 -7.54 -9.76 29.97
C TYR A 91 -7.61 -11.19 30.52
N GLN A 92 -6.46 -11.86 30.70
CA GLN A 92 -6.33 -13.05 31.53
C GLN A 92 -5.67 -12.70 32.86
#